data_AF-B0VUL0-F1
#
_entry.id   AF-B0VUL0-F1
#
_cell.length_a   1.000
_cell.length_b   1.000
_cell.length_c   1.000
_cell.angle_alpha   90.00
_cell.angle_beta   90.00
_cell.angle_gamma   90.00
#
_symmetry.space_group_name_H-M   'P 1'
#
loop_
_entity.id
_entity.type
_entity.pdbx_description
1 polymer ?
#
loop_
_entity_poly.entity_id
_entity_poly.type
_entity_poly.pdbx_seq_one_letter_code
_entity_poly.pdbx_strand_id
1 'polypeptide(L)'
;MKKLLLVCLLPIFTTACSAKPSPQEELDLQARFLPTAYNIDAGTYALVSKEEPTALTKQMYEDAIYKLGLLKRYDDQASANFKLEKTVEPIPLNTLCLMGKFVTNPTYIKSVKRNIEQIPDLNKWLKEQQPKWQESLKKENPEIFDYPCI
;
A
#
# COMPACT_ATOMS: atom_id res chain seq x y z
N MET A 1 20.49 -54.88 31.37
CA MET A 1 21.40 -53.85 30.80
C MET A 1 21.34 -53.88 29.28
N LYS A 2 20.42 -53.11 28.66
CA LYS A 2 20.43 -52.82 27.22
C LYS A 2 20.16 -51.33 27.03
N LYS A 3 21.30 -50.62 27.06
CA LYS A 3 21.65 -49.30 26.53
C LYS A 3 20.49 -48.45 25.98
N LEU A 4 20.24 -47.36 26.71
CA LEU A 4 19.88 -46.06 26.17
C LEU A 4 20.71 -45.77 24.92
N LEU A 5 20.08 -45.72 23.74
CA LEU A 5 20.70 -45.26 22.50
C LEU A 5 19.61 -44.94 21.48
N LEU A 6 18.62 -44.12 21.86
CA LEU A 6 17.61 -43.62 20.92
C LEU A 6 17.17 -42.18 21.24
N VAL A 7 18.05 -41.38 21.85
CA VAL A 7 17.79 -39.95 22.13
C VAL A 7 18.88 -39.04 21.53
N CYS A 8 19.87 -39.60 20.83
CA CYS A 8 20.93 -38.82 20.18
C CYS A 8 20.61 -38.42 18.72
N LEU A 9 19.43 -38.71 18.21
CA LEU A 9 18.97 -38.28 16.87
C LEU A 9 18.15 -36.98 16.88
N LEU A 10 18.08 -36.29 18.02
CA LEU A 10 17.31 -35.05 18.18
C LEU A 10 18.07 -33.70 18.01
N PRO A 11 19.32 -33.60 17.47
CA PRO A 11 19.89 -32.27 17.17
C PRO A 11 20.11 -32.00 15.68
N ILE A 12 19.40 -32.64 14.74
CA ILE A 12 19.58 -32.40 13.28
C ILE A 12 18.46 -31.56 12.65
N PHE A 13 17.35 -31.28 13.36
CA PHE A 13 16.23 -30.49 12.83
C PHE A 13 16.12 -29.06 13.35
N THR A 14 17.15 -28.53 14.03
CA THR A 14 17.14 -27.14 14.52
C THR A 14 18.01 -26.18 13.71
N THR A 15 18.36 -26.51 12.47
CA THR A 15 18.69 -25.46 11.49
C THR A 15 17.38 -24.87 10.96
N ALA A 16 16.66 -24.16 11.82
CA ALA A 16 15.81 -23.08 11.33
C ALA A 16 16.77 -22.03 10.75
N CYS A 17 17.23 -22.27 9.52
CA CYS A 17 17.90 -21.26 8.71
C CYS A 17 16.91 -20.11 8.55
N SER A 18 17.02 -19.11 9.43
CA SER A 18 16.48 -17.79 9.18
C SER A 18 17.37 -17.17 8.10
N ALA A 19 17.27 -17.68 6.87
CA ALA A 19 17.91 -17.06 5.74
C ALA A 19 17.35 -15.64 5.69
N LYS A 20 18.21 -14.66 5.96
CA LYS A 20 17.84 -13.25 5.85
C LYS A 20 17.26 -13.08 4.44
N PRO A 21 16.09 -12.45 4.27
CA PRO A 21 15.54 -12.18 2.95
C PRO A 21 16.62 -11.53 2.10
N SER A 22 16.70 -11.93 0.83
CA SER A 22 17.50 -11.19 -0.13
C SER A 22 17.03 -9.72 -0.17
N PRO A 23 17.89 -8.78 -0.58
CA PRO A 23 17.47 -7.38 -0.70
C PRO A 23 16.18 -7.19 -1.52
N GLN A 24 15.97 -8.02 -2.54
CA GLN A 24 14.75 -7.97 -3.36
C GLN A 24 13.52 -8.49 -2.61
N GLU A 25 13.64 -9.60 -1.87
CA GLU A 25 12.54 -10.12 -1.05
C GLU A 25 12.18 -9.13 0.07
N GLU A 26 13.17 -8.45 0.64
CA GLU A 26 12.93 -7.40 1.64
C GLU A 26 12.17 -6.21 1.04
N LEU A 27 12.52 -5.78 -0.18
CA LEU A 27 11.79 -4.75 -0.91
C LEU A 27 10.36 -5.18 -1.25
N ASP A 28 10.17 -6.41 -1.74
CA ASP A 28 8.85 -6.95 -2.09
C ASP A 28 7.94 -7.08 -0.85
N LEU A 29 8.52 -7.44 0.31
CA LEU A 29 7.80 -7.45 1.59
C LEU A 29 7.39 -6.03 2.03
N GLN A 30 8.29 -5.06 1.94
CA GLN A 30 7.99 -3.66 2.29
C GLN A 30 6.93 -3.07 1.36
N ALA A 31 6.97 -3.40 0.06
CA ALA A 31 5.99 -2.97 -0.92
C ALA A 31 4.58 -3.53 -0.65
N ARG A 32 4.46 -4.70 -0.02
CA ARG A 32 3.17 -5.25 0.46
C ARG A 32 2.73 -4.69 1.80
N PHE A 33 3.69 -4.40 2.68
CA PHE A 33 3.43 -3.88 4.01
C PHE A 33 2.83 -2.47 3.97
N LEU A 34 3.38 -1.57 3.14
CA LEU A 34 2.91 -0.18 3.10
C LEU A 34 1.41 -0.03 2.77
N PRO A 35 0.87 -0.66 1.71
CA PRO A 35 -0.57 -0.62 1.45
C PRO A 35 -1.39 -1.14 2.63
N THR A 36 -0.93 -2.22 3.28
CA THR A 36 -1.60 -2.81 4.45
C THR A 36 -1.61 -1.83 5.63
N ALA A 37 -0.48 -1.16 5.90
CA ALA A 37 -0.39 -0.15 6.95
C ALA A 37 -1.28 1.06 6.65
N TYR A 38 -1.32 1.50 5.39
CA TYR A 38 -2.16 2.62 4.96
C TYR A 38 -3.66 2.30 5.02
N ASN A 39 -4.04 1.03 5.00
CA ASN A 39 -5.43 0.60 5.10
C ASN A 39 -6.15 1.10 6.36
N ILE A 40 -5.39 1.43 7.41
CA ILE A 40 -5.94 2.06 8.63
C ILE A 40 -6.67 3.37 8.30
N ASP A 41 -6.25 4.07 7.25
CA ASP A 41 -6.81 5.36 6.83
C ASP A 41 -7.89 5.25 5.75
N ALA A 42 -8.35 4.04 5.40
CA ALA A 42 -9.30 3.81 4.30
C ALA A 42 -10.58 4.66 4.43
N GLY A 43 -11.29 4.50 5.56
CA GLY A 43 -12.51 5.25 5.83
C GLY A 43 -12.26 6.74 5.92
N THR A 44 -11.10 7.12 6.47
CA THR A 44 -10.66 8.51 6.55
C THR A 44 -10.62 9.16 5.17
N TYR A 45 -9.96 8.54 4.18
CA TYR A 45 -9.87 9.09 2.81
C TYR A 45 -11.23 9.17 2.11
N ALA A 46 -12.12 8.21 2.36
CA ALA A 46 -13.47 8.20 1.81
C ALA A 46 -14.36 9.33 2.37
N LEU A 47 -14.22 9.63 3.66
CA LEU A 47 -15.02 10.63 4.37
C LEU A 47 -14.50 12.04 4.12
N VAL A 48 -13.19 12.25 4.28
CA VAL A 48 -12.56 13.57 4.18
C VAL A 48 -12.70 14.18 2.79
N SER A 49 -12.80 13.33 1.75
CA SER A 49 -13.04 13.76 0.37
C SER A 49 -14.40 14.44 0.15
N LYS A 50 -15.34 14.30 1.11
CA LYS A 50 -16.70 14.88 1.08
C LYS A 50 -16.84 16.12 1.97
N GLU A 51 -15.78 16.50 2.68
CA GLU A 51 -15.78 17.62 3.62
C GLU A 51 -15.03 18.82 3.04
N GLU A 52 -15.41 20.02 3.50
CA GLU A 52 -14.67 21.24 3.19
C GLU A 52 -13.26 21.21 3.80
N PRO A 53 -12.23 21.73 3.10
CA PRO A 53 -10.86 21.70 3.61
C PRO A 53 -10.67 22.47 4.91
N THR A 54 -10.26 21.79 5.97
CA THR A 54 -9.86 22.36 7.27
C THR A 54 -8.34 22.29 7.45
N ALA A 55 -7.81 22.89 8.51
CA ALA A 55 -6.37 22.77 8.81
C ALA A 55 -5.94 21.30 8.97
N LEU A 56 -6.76 20.49 9.64
CA LEU A 56 -6.49 19.06 9.84
C LEU A 56 -6.51 18.31 8.51
N THR A 57 -7.55 18.49 7.69
CA THR A 57 -7.71 17.71 6.46
C THR A 57 -6.71 18.12 5.38
N LYS A 58 -6.22 19.37 5.42
CA LYS A 58 -5.08 19.82 4.61
C LYS A 58 -3.77 19.15 5.01
N GLN A 59 -3.50 18.96 6.31
CA GLN A 59 -2.34 18.20 6.76
C GLN A 59 -2.43 16.74 6.30
N MET A 60 -3.61 16.13 6.42
CA MET A 60 -3.85 14.76 5.96
C MET A 60 -3.65 14.60 4.46
N TYR A 61 -3.96 15.63 3.67
CA TYR A 61 -3.68 15.66 2.24
C TYR A 61 -2.17 15.66 1.96
N GLU A 62 -1.39 16.46 2.68
CA GLU A 62 0.09 16.45 2.55
C GLU A 62 0.68 15.10 2.97
N ASP A 63 0.16 14.50 4.04
CA ASP A 63 0.57 13.17 4.51
C ASP A 63 0.23 12.08 3.47
N ALA A 64 -0.94 12.18 2.82
CA ALA A 64 -1.34 11.27 1.74
C ALA A 64 -0.40 11.39 0.53
N ILE A 65 -0.03 12.61 0.13
CA ILE A 65 0.99 12.83 -0.90
C ILE A 65 2.32 12.17 -0.51
N TYR A 66 2.75 12.33 0.74
CA TYR A 66 3.98 11.71 1.23
C TYR A 66 3.92 10.18 1.17
N LYS A 67 2.81 9.59 1.64
CA LYS A 67 2.57 8.14 1.60
C LYS A 67 2.58 7.57 0.18
N LEU A 68 1.94 8.26 -0.77
CA LEU A 68 2.01 7.91 -2.20
C LEU A 68 3.41 8.05 -2.77
N GLY A 69 4.17 9.08 -2.35
CA GLY A 69 5.57 9.25 -2.73
C GLY A 69 6.45 8.09 -2.26
N LEU A 70 6.25 7.60 -1.03
CA LEU A 70 6.91 6.39 -0.54
C LEU A 70 6.52 5.18 -1.39
N LEU A 71 5.23 4.97 -1.63
CA LEU A 71 4.75 3.84 -2.42
C LEU A 71 5.33 3.85 -3.84
N LYS A 72 5.36 5.00 -4.50
CA LYS A 72 6.00 5.15 -5.82
C LYS A 72 7.48 4.76 -5.75
N ARG A 73 8.22 5.23 -4.74
CA ARG A 73 9.64 4.89 -4.59
C ARG A 73 9.84 3.38 -4.48
N TYR A 74 8.94 2.68 -3.81
CA TYR A 74 8.98 1.21 -3.77
C TYR A 74 8.64 0.59 -5.12
N ASP A 75 7.61 1.08 -5.81
CA ASP A 75 7.25 0.61 -7.15
C ASP A 75 8.42 0.78 -8.15
N ASP A 76 9.16 1.90 -8.07
CA ASP A 76 10.36 2.15 -8.87
C ASP A 76 11.53 1.20 -8.54
N GLN A 77 11.59 0.69 -7.30
CA GLN A 77 12.69 -0.15 -6.78
C GLN A 77 12.37 -1.65 -6.77
N ALA A 78 11.09 -2.01 -6.85
CA ALA A 78 10.65 -3.38 -6.87
C ALA A 78 11.07 -4.07 -8.17
N SER A 79 11.09 -5.41 -8.16
CA SER A 79 11.46 -6.17 -9.35
C SER A 79 10.53 -5.83 -10.53
N ALA A 80 11.01 -5.91 -11.76
CA ALA A 80 10.20 -5.62 -12.96
C ALA A 80 8.93 -6.49 -13.08
N ASN A 81 8.87 -7.61 -12.34
CA ASN A 81 7.72 -8.51 -12.29
C ASN A 81 6.73 -8.17 -11.16
N PHE A 82 7.14 -7.35 -10.19
CA PHE A 82 6.28 -6.89 -9.11
C PHE A 82 5.25 -5.90 -9.67
N LYS A 83 3.99 -6.18 -9.39
CA LYS A 83 2.87 -5.31 -9.77
C LYS A 83 1.97 -5.16 -8.56
N LEU A 84 1.85 -3.94 -8.04
CA LEU A 84 1.05 -3.65 -6.84
C LEU A 84 -0.37 -4.20 -6.98
N GLU A 85 -1.03 -3.98 -8.13
CA GLU A 85 -2.40 -4.40 -8.37
C GLU A 85 -2.60 -5.92 -8.41
N LYS A 86 -1.52 -6.69 -8.60
CA LYS A 86 -1.55 -8.16 -8.61
C LYS A 86 -1.11 -8.80 -7.31
N THR A 87 -0.45 -8.02 -6.45
CA THR A 87 0.28 -8.54 -5.28
C THR A 87 -0.32 -8.07 -3.97
N VAL A 88 -1.00 -6.92 -3.99
CA VAL A 88 -1.68 -6.34 -2.84
C VAL A 88 -3.09 -6.91 -2.76
N GLU A 89 -3.53 -7.24 -1.55
CA GLU A 89 -4.89 -7.70 -1.30
C GLU A 89 -5.94 -6.64 -1.70
N PRO A 90 -7.17 -7.04 -2.06
CA PRO A 90 -8.22 -6.12 -2.49
C PRO A 90 -8.48 -4.96 -1.53
N ILE A 91 -8.53 -5.21 -0.21
CA ILE A 91 -8.88 -4.20 0.80
C ILE A 91 -7.81 -3.09 0.85
N PRO A 92 -6.50 -3.38 1.05
CA PRO A 92 -5.46 -2.37 0.94
C PRO A 92 -5.39 -1.68 -0.43
N LEU A 93 -5.65 -2.40 -1.53
CA LEU A 93 -5.68 -1.81 -2.87
C LEU A 93 -6.83 -0.78 -3.02
N ASN A 94 -7.99 -1.06 -2.42
CA ASN A 94 -9.11 -0.12 -2.33
C ASN A 94 -8.72 1.16 -1.58
N THR A 95 -7.97 1.05 -0.50
CA THR A 95 -7.43 2.20 0.24
C THR A 95 -6.50 3.05 -0.61
N LEU A 96 -5.58 2.45 -1.36
CA LEU A 96 -4.72 3.20 -2.29
C LEU A 96 -5.54 3.95 -3.34
N CYS A 97 -6.61 3.33 -3.84
CA CYS A 97 -7.53 3.96 -4.77
C CYS A 97 -8.27 5.15 -4.15
N LEU A 98 -8.79 5.02 -2.91
CA LEU A 98 -9.42 6.12 -2.16
C LEU A 98 -8.45 7.26 -1.87
N MET A 99 -7.22 6.94 -1.44
CA MET A 99 -6.15 7.92 -1.23
C MET A 99 -5.83 8.67 -2.53
N GLY A 100 -5.77 7.94 -3.66
CA GLY A 100 -5.59 8.52 -4.99
C GLY A 100 -6.72 9.50 -5.36
N LYS A 101 -7.98 9.13 -5.09
CA LYS A 101 -9.14 10.03 -5.28
C LYS A 101 -9.06 11.26 -4.39
N PHE A 102 -8.62 11.09 -3.15
CA PHE A 102 -8.49 12.20 -2.20
C PHE A 102 -7.44 13.20 -2.67
N VAL A 103 -6.22 12.75 -3.01
CA VAL A 103 -5.14 13.67 -3.43
C VAL A 103 -5.38 14.32 -4.80
N THR A 104 -6.29 13.76 -5.61
CA THR A 104 -6.69 14.33 -6.91
C THR A 104 -7.99 15.13 -6.84
N ASN A 105 -8.57 15.30 -5.64
CA ASN A 105 -9.79 16.09 -5.45
C ASN A 105 -9.52 17.59 -5.74
N PRO A 106 -10.20 18.21 -6.72
CA PRO A 106 -9.97 19.62 -7.08
C PRO A 106 -10.19 20.61 -5.94
N THR A 107 -11.10 20.31 -5.01
CA THR A 107 -11.35 21.16 -3.84
C THR A 107 -10.11 21.21 -2.95
N TYR A 108 -9.48 20.06 -2.71
CA TYR A 108 -8.27 19.98 -1.91
C TYR A 108 -7.06 20.58 -2.63
N ILE A 109 -6.87 20.28 -3.93
CA ILE A 109 -5.79 20.83 -4.77
C ILE A 109 -5.71 22.36 -4.69
N LYS A 110 -6.87 23.04 -4.73
CA LYS A 110 -6.97 24.51 -4.67
C LYS A 110 -6.77 25.08 -3.26
N SER A 111 -6.92 24.25 -2.23
CA SER A 111 -6.94 24.68 -0.83
C SER A 111 -5.60 24.57 -0.10
N VAL A 112 -4.64 23.83 -0.68
CA VAL A 112 -3.31 23.56 -0.12
C VAL A 112 -2.22 24.28 -0.93
N LYS A 113 -1.09 24.58 -0.29
CA LYS A 113 0.06 25.19 -0.97
C LYS A 113 0.85 24.16 -1.79
N ARG A 114 1.05 22.97 -1.22
CA ARG A 114 1.75 21.83 -1.83
C ARG A 114 0.71 20.83 -2.33
N ASN A 115 0.53 20.72 -3.64
CA ASN A 115 -0.42 19.79 -4.23
C ASN A 115 0.22 18.78 -5.19
N ILE A 116 -0.55 17.76 -5.59
CA ILE A 116 -0.08 16.68 -6.44
C ILE A 116 0.36 17.19 -7.82
N GLU A 117 -0.26 18.26 -8.35
CA GLU A 117 0.06 18.81 -9.67
C GLU A 117 1.45 19.45 -9.72
N GLN A 118 1.95 19.90 -8.58
CA GLN A 118 3.31 20.43 -8.42
C GLN A 118 4.38 19.33 -8.25
N ILE A 119 4.00 18.05 -8.25
CA ILE A 119 4.90 16.90 -8.16
C ILE A 119 4.69 16.02 -9.41
N PRO A 120 5.20 16.43 -10.59
CA PRO A 120 4.81 15.86 -11.87
C PRO A 120 5.03 14.34 -11.97
N ASP A 121 6.15 13.85 -11.46
CA ASP A 121 6.49 12.42 -11.51
C ASP A 121 5.50 11.57 -10.70
N LEU A 122 5.09 12.07 -9.52
CA LEU A 122 4.11 11.38 -8.69
C LEU A 122 2.71 11.46 -9.29
N ASN A 123 2.33 12.62 -9.82
CA ASN A 123 1.04 12.81 -10.49
C ASN A 123 0.89 11.91 -11.71
N LYS A 124 1.94 11.82 -12.54
CA LYS A 124 1.98 10.94 -13.71
C LYS A 124 1.84 9.48 -13.29
N TRP A 125 2.65 9.03 -12.32
CA TRP A 125 2.59 7.67 -11.81
C TRP A 125 1.19 7.34 -11.26
N LEU A 126 0.59 8.24 -10.46
CA LEU A 126 -0.74 8.01 -9.90
C LEU A 126 -1.80 7.88 -10.99
N LYS A 127 -1.75 8.71 -12.05
CA LYS A 127 -2.65 8.62 -13.21
C LYS A 127 -2.51 7.30 -13.98
N GLU A 128 -1.32 6.70 -14.00
CA GLU A 128 -1.08 5.40 -14.63
C GLU A 128 -1.54 4.23 -13.75
N GLN A 129 -1.41 4.35 -12.43
CA GLN A 129 -1.73 3.26 -11.51
C GLN A 129 -3.22 3.20 -11.14
N GLN A 130 -3.87 4.35 -10.95
CA GLN A 130 -5.26 4.42 -10.50
C GLN A 130 -6.24 3.62 -11.40
N PRO A 131 -6.15 3.65 -12.74
CA PRO A 131 -7.01 2.81 -13.59
C PRO A 131 -6.77 1.31 -13.38
N LYS A 132 -5.53 0.88 -13.13
CA LYS A 132 -5.19 -0.54 -12.90
C LYS A 132 -5.74 -1.03 -11.57
N TRP A 133 -5.68 -0.19 -10.53
CA TRP A 133 -6.27 -0.48 -9.23
C TRP A 133 -7.79 -0.61 -9.36
N GLN A 134 -8.43 0.34 -10.03
CA GLN A 134 -9.88 0.29 -10.28
C GLN A 134 -10.26 -0.95 -11.11
N GLU A 135 -9.52 -1.30 -12.15
CA GLU A 135 -9.82 -2.50 -12.94
C GLU A 135 -9.72 -3.78 -12.10
N SER A 136 -8.74 -3.86 -11.20
CA SER A 136 -8.56 -5.01 -10.31
C SER A 136 -9.72 -5.12 -9.31
N LEU A 137 -10.10 -4.00 -8.70
CA LEU A 137 -11.18 -3.92 -7.72
C LEU A 137 -12.58 -4.19 -8.31
N LYS A 138 -12.81 -3.94 -9.61
CA LYS A 138 -14.09 -4.27 -10.29
C LYS A 138 -14.44 -5.75 -10.28
N LYS A 139 -13.44 -6.63 -10.08
CA LYS A 139 -13.61 -8.10 -10.10
C LYS A 139 -14.00 -8.65 -8.72
N GLU A 140 -13.92 -7.82 -7.69
CA GLU A 140 -14.14 -8.18 -6.31
C GLU A 140 -15.61 -7.98 -5.90
N ASN A 141 -16.06 -8.70 -4.87
CA ASN A 141 -17.40 -8.46 -4.31
C ASN A 141 -17.43 -7.09 -3.62
N PRO A 142 -18.28 -6.13 -4.04
CA PRO A 142 -18.33 -4.80 -3.44
C PRO A 142 -18.60 -4.78 -1.93
N GLU A 143 -19.26 -5.81 -1.40
CA GLU A 143 -19.62 -5.92 0.02
C GLU A 143 -18.42 -6.12 0.96
N ILE A 144 -17.22 -6.42 0.42
CA ILE A 144 -16.01 -6.55 1.24
C ILE A 144 -15.41 -5.19 1.62
N PHE A 145 -15.91 -4.09 1.04
CA PHE A 145 -15.40 -2.74 1.27
C PHE A 145 -16.42 -1.91 2.06
N ASP A 146 -16.02 -1.39 3.23
CA ASP A 146 -16.84 -0.41 3.96
C ASP A 146 -17.07 0.87 3.12
N TYR A 147 -16.05 1.26 2.36
CA TYR A 147 -16.08 2.39 1.44
C TYR A 147 -15.48 1.97 0.09
N PRO A 148 -16.30 1.60 -0.91
CA PRO A 148 -15.78 1.20 -2.21
C PRO A 148 -15.18 2.41 -2.94
N CYS A 149 -14.01 2.22 -3.54
CA CYS A 149 -13.41 3.24 -4.38
C CYS A 149 -14.12 3.37 -5.73
N ILE A 150 -14.84 2.35 -6.20
CA ILE A 150 -15.53 2.34 -7.50
C ILE A 150 -17.02 2.62 -7.29
#